data_AF-A0A814E154-F1
#
_entry.id   AF-A0A814E154-F1
#
_cell.length_a   1.000
_cell.length_b   1.000
_cell.length_c   1.000
_cell.angle_alpha   90.00
_cell.angle_beta   90.00
_cell.angle_gamma   90.00
#
_symmetry.space_group_name_H-M   'P 1'
#
loop_
_entity.id
_entity.type
_entity.pdbx_description
1 polymer ?
#
loop_
_entity_poly.entity_id
_entity_poly.type
_entity_poly.pdbx_seq_one_letter_code
_entity_poly.pdbx_strand_id
1 'polypeptide(L)'
;MMGLKIDWRRFFVTRDRNSYYDSFIQWQFHHLKQGGKIRFGKRYTIYSPKDNQPCMDHDRSSGEGVLPQEYTLIKLRIQDDFIPDKLKNHSTLDGVYLVAATLRPETMYDPTNCWLHPTRDHGIFICTRRAVRNLSHQDFTNEHRKFRVLAEFLGSELFDLPLDALLSSYKTIYVLPMLTIKEDKGTGVVTSVPSDSADDYAALFDL
;
A
#
# COMPACT_ATOMS: atom_id res chain seq x y z
N MET A 1 8.10 31.44 39.78
CA MET A 1 7.43 30.12 39.87
C MET A 1 5.93 30.35 39.91
N MET A 2 5.14 29.62 39.13
CA MET A 2 3.69 29.83 39.03
C MET A 2 2.99 29.26 40.28
N GLY A 3 2.16 30.05 40.97
CA GLY A 3 1.52 29.71 42.25
C GLY A 3 0.32 28.76 42.13
N LEU A 4 0.52 27.60 41.48
CA LEU A 4 -0.54 26.63 41.22
C LEU A 4 -0.96 25.90 42.50
N LYS A 5 -2.28 25.65 42.65
CA LYS A 5 -2.87 24.91 43.78
C LYS A 5 -2.70 23.39 43.60
N ILE A 6 -1.45 22.90 43.68
CA ILE A 6 -1.09 21.49 43.43
C ILE A 6 -0.66 20.80 44.74
N ASP A 7 -1.19 19.58 44.98
CA ASP A 7 -0.68 18.69 46.03
C ASP A 7 0.52 17.89 45.51
N TRP A 8 1.72 18.42 45.74
CA TRP A 8 2.97 17.84 45.24
C TRP A 8 3.30 16.45 45.83
N ARG A 9 2.65 16.04 46.93
CA ARG A 9 2.84 14.70 47.51
C ARG A 9 2.35 13.58 46.59
N ARG A 10 1.52 13.91 45.60
CA ARG A 10 0.96 12.99 44.61
C ARG A 10 1.70 13.04 43.27
N PHE A 11 2.84 13.71 43.20
CA PHE A 11 3.68 13.73 42.01
C PHE A 11 4.32 12.36 41.78
N PHE A 12 4.31 11.89 40.54
CA PHE A 12 4.97 10.65 40.14
C PHE A 12 5.46 10.72 38.70
N VAL A 13 6.35 9.79 38.33
CA VAL A 13 6.88 9.64 36.96
C VAL A 13 6.33 8.36 36.35
N THR A 14 6.07 8.38 35.04
CA THR A 14 5.41 7.29 34.29
C THR A 14 6.38 6.26 33.71
N ARG A 15 7.69 6.49 33.82
CA ARG A 15 8.73 5.56 33.38
C ARG A 15 8.93 4.43 34.40
N ASP A 16 9.46 3.32 33.91
CA ASP A 16 9.92 2.12 34.63
C ASP A 16 10.72 2.37 35.92
N ARG A 17 11.40 3.52 36.03
CA ARG A 17 12.08 3.95 37.26
C ARG A 17 11.16 4.06 38.49
N ASN A 18 9.84 4.15 38.30
CA ASN A 18 8.85 4.19 39.37
C ASN A 18 8.14 2.83 39.54
N SER A 19 8.59 2.02 40.48
CA SER A 19 8.05 0.68 40.76
C SER A 19 6.57 0.67 41.15
N TYR A 20 6.08 1.70 41.85
CA TYR A 20 4.67 1.79 42.24
C TYR A 20 3.76 1.98 41.02
N TYR A 21 4.14 2.89 40.11
CA TYR A 21 3.37 3.14 38.90
C TYR A 21 3.47 1.98 37.91
N ASP A 22 4.65 1.36 37.78
CA ASP A 22 4.84 0.16 36.97
C ASP A 22 3.93 -0.99 37.44
N SER A 23 3.89 -1.27 38.75
CA SER A 23 2.99 -2.29 39.32
C SER A 23 1.51 -1.98 39.06
N PHE A 24 1.13 -0.71 39.08
CA PHE A 24 -0.24 -0.29 38.73
C PHE A 24 -0.57 -0.55 37.24
N ILE A 25 0.36 -0.27 36.33
CA ILE A 25 0.19 -0.56 34.90
C ILE A 25 0.14 -2.06 34.64
N GLN A 26 1.01 -2.85 35.29
CA GLN A 26 0.96 -4.31 35.18
C GLN A 26 -0.42 -4.85 35.63
N TRP A 27 -0.90 -4.40 36.79
CA TRP A 27 -2.24 -4.72 37.28
C TRP A 27 -3.31 -4.39 36.23
N GLN A 28 -3.28 -3.19 35.63
CA GLN A 28 -4.22 -2.77 34.61
C GLN A 28 -4.20 -3.70 33.37
N PHE A 29 -3.03 -3.99 32.82
CA PHE A 29 -2.89 -4.85 31.64
C PHE A 29 -3.30 -6.30 31.92
N HIS A 30 -3.05 -6.82 33.12
CA HIS A 30 -3.56 -8.12 33.53
C HIS A 30 -5.09 -8.17 33.55
N HIS A 31 -5.74 -7.15 34.12
CA HIS A 31 -7.20 -7.05 34.14
C HIS A 31 -7.79 -6.93 32.72
N LEU A 32 -7.18 -6.11 31.87
CA LEU A 32 -7.60 -5.98 30.46
C LEU A 32 -7.45 -7.29 29.68
N LYS A 33 -6.37 -8.05 29.94
CA LYS A 33 -6.16 -9.36 29.33
C LYS A 33 -7.19 -10.38 29.81
N GLN A 34 -7.44 -10.45 31.12
CA GLN A 34 -8.45 -11.34 31.72
C GLN A 34 -9.87 -11.00 31.22
N GLY A 35 -10.19 -9.71 31.07
CA GLY A 35 -11.44 -9.23 30.49
C GLY A 35 -11.53 -9.34 28.96
N GLY A 36 -10.54 -9.97 28.32
CA GLY A 36 -10.53 -10.22 26.88
C GLY A 36 -10.40 -8.98 25.99
N LYS A 37 -9.91 -7.85 26.52
CA LYS A 37 -9.70 -6.59 25.78
C LYS A 37 -8.35 -6.53 25.06
N ILE A 38 -7.39 -7.35 25.48
CA ILE A 38 -6.09 -7.49 24.81
C ILE A 38 -6.09 -8.76 23.95
N ARG A 39 -5.71 -8.60 22.68
CA ARG A 39 -5.59 -9.69 21.70
C ARG A 39 -4.22 -9.62 21.03
N PHE A 40 -3.66 -10.78 20.72
CA PHE A 40 -2.44 -10.90 19.94
C PHE A 40 -2.79 -11.39 18.54
N GLY A 41 -2.23 -10.77 17.52
CA GLY A 41 -2.45 -11.16 16.13
C GLY A 41 -1.78 -10.20 15.17
N LYS A 42 -1.60 -10.66 13.92
CA LYS A 42 -1.08 -9.84 12.83
C LYS A 42 -2.18 -8.90 12.35
N ARG A 43 -1.92 -7.60 12.41
CA ARG A 43 -2.89 -6.53 12.08
C ARG A 43 -2.20 -5.44 11.27
N TYR A 44 -2.95 -4.81 10.38
CA TYR A 44 -2.50 -3.62 9.69
C TYR A 44 -2.51 -2.42 10.65
N THR A 45 -1.44 -1.65 10.62
CA THR A 45 -1.27 -0.43 11.40
C THR A 45 -0.33 0.50 10.66
N ILE A 46 -0.41 1.80 10.94
CA ILE A 46 0.61 2.73 10.47
C ILE A 46 1.92 2.35 11.14
N TYR A 47 2.97 2.20 10.34
CA TYR A 47 4.24 1.63 10.77
C TYR A 47 5.39 2.54 10.38
N SER A 48 6.33 2.76 11.29
CA SER A 48 7.57 3.47 11.01
C SER A 48 8.69 2.46 10.71
N PRO A 49 9.21 2.38 9.47
CA PRO A 49 10.35 1.53 9.16
C PRO A 49 11.61 1.89 9.95
N LYS A 50 11.76 3.16 10.32
CA LYS A 50 12.91 3.68 11.07
C LYS A 50 12.87 3.27 12.53
N ASP A 51 11.73 3.42 13.17
CA ASP A 51 11.55 3.12 14.61
C ASP A 51 11.21 1.65 14.85
N ASN A 52 10.95 0.91 13.77
CA ASN A 52 10.68 -0.52 13.77
C ASN A 52 9.48 -0.93 14.65
N GLN A 53 8.48 -0.05 14.75
CA GLN A 53 7.28 -0.22 15.56
C GLN A 53 6.04 0.44 14.91
N PRO A 54 4.83 0.10 15.37
CA PRO A 54 3.63 0.86 15.04
C PRO A 54 3.81 2.34 15.42
N CYS A 55 3.47 3.25 14.50
CA CYS A 55 3.54 4.69 14.72
C CYS A 55 2.13 5.21 15.06
N MET A 56 1.87 5.27 16.37
CA MET A 56 0.59 5.74 16.90
C MET A 56 0.55 7.28 16.89
N ASP A 57 -0.62 7.86 17.12
CA ASP A 57 -0.84 9.29 16.91
C ASP A 57 0.16 10.21 17.63
N HIS A 58 0.50 9.90 18.87
CA HIS A 58 1.44 10.71 19.66
C HIS A 58 2.92 10.49 19.29
N ASP A 59 3.22 9.52 18.42
CA ASP A 59 4.57 9.31 17.87
C ASP A 59 4.75 10.06 16.52
N ARG A 60 3.70 10.69 16.00
CA ARG A 60 3.69 11.33 14.69
C ARG A 60 4.08 12.80 14.76
N SER A 61 4.82 13.24 13.75
CA SER A 61 5.06 14.67 13.49
C SER A 61 4.00 15.29 12.57
N SER A 62 3.24 14.48 11.84
CA SER A 62 2.16 14.91 10.95
C SER A 62 1.13 13.78 10.72
N GLY A 63 -0.08 14.15 10.32
CA GLY A 63 -1.14 13.17 10.01
C GLY A 63 -1.71 12.46 11.23
N GLU A 64 -1.94 13.20 12.32
CA GLU A 64 -2.69 12.70 13.47
C GLU A 64 -4.09 12.23 13.04
N GLY A 65 -4.52 11.06 13.50
CA GLY A 65 -5.82 10.48 13.15
C GLY A 65 -5.89 9.80 11.77
N VAL A 66 -4.80 9.80 10.99
CA VAL A 66 -4.74 9.05 9.73
C VAL A 66 -4.70 7.55 10.01
N LEU A 67 -5.60 6.81 9.35
CA LEU A 67 -5.71 5.35 9.45
C LEU A 67 -5.22 4.67 8.15
N PRO A 68 -4.86 3.37 8.21
CA PRO A 68 -4.62 2.59 7.00
C PRO A 68 -5.87 2.61 6.11
N GLN A 69 -5.70 2.97 4.84
CA GLN A 69 -6.75 2.90 3.83
C GLN A 69 -6.51 1.69 2.94
N GLU A 70 -7.54 0.85 2.82
CA GLU A 70 -7.51 -0.33 1.97
C GLU A 70 -7.71 0.05 0.49
N TYR A 71 -6.95 -0.60 -0.38
CA TYR A 71 -7.08 -0.51 -1.83
C TYR A 71 -7.11 -1.92 -2.41
N THR A 72 -7.92 -2.13 -3.44
CA THR A 72 -7.83 -3.33 -4.26
C THR A 72 -6.70 -3.14 -5.27
N LEU A 73 -5.74 -4.05 -5.28
CA LEU A 73 -4.65 -4.07 -6.25
C LEU A 73 -5.00 -5.04 -7.38
N ILE A 74 -5.05 -4.51 -8.59
CA ILE A 74 -5.38 -5.27 -9.77
C ILE A 74 -4.12 -5.44 -10.63
N LYS A 75 -3.88 -6.65 -11.13
CA LYS A 75 -2.63 -7.02 -11.81
C LYS A 75 -2.86 -7.10 -13.30
N LEU A 76 -2.29 -6.18 -14.05
CA LEU A 76 -2.35 -6.11 -15.50
C LEU A 76 -1.15 -6.83 -16.11
N ARG A 77 -1.35 -8.03 -16.65
CA ARG A 77 -0.26 -8.78 -17.29
C ARG A 77 0.15 -8.10 -18.60
N ILE A 78 1.45 -7.83 -18.76
CA ILE A 78 2.02 -7.45 -20.05
C ILE A 78 2.11 -8.69 -20.93
N GLN A 79 1.69 -8.58 -22.19
CA GLN A 79 1.78 -9.68 -23.15
C GLN A 79 3.24 -10.11 -23.34
N ASP A 80 3.46 -11.42 -23.41
CA ASP A 80 4.81 -12.01 -23.32
C ASP A 80 5.76 -11.48 -24.42
N ASP A 81 5.23 -11.23 -25.62
CA ASP A 81 6.00 -10.71 -26.76
C ASP A 81 6.46 -9.24 -26.58
N PHE A 82 5.87 -8.52 -25.63
CA PHE A 82 6.07 -7.07 -25.42
C PHE A 82 6.72 -6.73 -24.08
N ILE A 83 7.28 -7.72 -23.38
CA ILE A 83 8.03 -7.48 -22.15
C ILE A 83 9.23 -6.55 -22.44
N PRO A 84 9.40 -5.45 -21.70
CA PRO A 84 10.52 -4.52 -21.93
C PRO A 84 11.88 -5.21 -21.82
N ASP A 85 12.83 -4.82 -22.69
CA ASP A 85 14.17 -5.44 -22.75
C ASP A 85 14.90 -5.48 -21.41
N LYS A 86 14.73 -4.42 -20.60
CA LYS A 86 15.29 -4.31 -19.24
C LYS A 86 14.84 -5.46 -18.31
N LEU A 87 13.71 -6.12 -18.59
CA LEU A 87 13.16 -7.22 -17.80
C LEU A 87 13.29 -8.59 -18.47
N LYS A 88 13.67 -8.67 -19.76
CA LYS A 88 13.80 -9.96 -20.48
C LYS A 88 14.79 -10.93 -19.82
N ASN A 89 15.85 -10.39 -19.21
CA ASN A 89 16.86 -11.18 -18.47
C ASN A 89 16.38 -11.66 -17.10
N HIS A 90 15.23 -11.15 -16.62
CA HIS A 90 14.59 -11.56 -15.39
C HIS A 90 13.47 -12.54 -15.72
N SER A 91 13.83 -13.71 -16.24
CA SER A 91 12.89 -14.77 -16.58
C SER A 91 12.08 -15.18 -15.35
N THR A 92 10.81 -14.82 -15.33
CA THR A 92 9.84 -15.37 -14.39
C THR A 92 8.82 -16.15 -15.21
N LEU A 93 8.57 -17.40 -14.82
CA LEU A 93 7.53 -18.25 -15.43
C LEU A 93 6.12 -17.68 -15.22
N ASP A 94 5.98 -16.71 -14.31
CA ASP A 94 4.72 -16.16 -13.83
C ASP A 94 4.31 -14.84 -14.49
N GLY A 95 5.16 -14.22 -15.32
CA GLY A 95 4.84 -12.99 -16.07
C GLY A 95 5.16 -11.66 -15.38
N VAL A 96 4.98 -10.57 -16.13
CA VAL A 96 5.23 -9.18 -15.68
C VAL A 96 3.90 -8.43 -15.58
N TYR A 97 3.69 -7.74 -14.47
CA TYR A 97 2.42 -7.10 -14.14
C TYR A 97 2.58 -5.61 -13.83
N LEU A 98 1.75 -4.77 -14.44
CA LEU A 98 1.46 -3.43 -13.92
C LEU A 98 0.42 -3.58 -12.81
N VAL A 99 0.74 -3.09 -11.61
CA VAL A 99 -0.18 -3.23 -10.46
C VAL A 99 -0.91 -1.91 -10.26
N ALA A 100 -2.21 -1.88 -10.57
CA ALA A 100 -3.06 -0.70 -10.44
C ALA A 100 -3.84 -0.72 -9.12
N ALA A 101 -3.96 0.41 -8.44
CA ALA A 101 -4.74 0.53 -7.20
C ALA A 101 -6.11 1.16 -7.47
N THR A 102 -7.18 0.52 -7.01
CA THR A 102 -8.56 1.05 -7.08
C THR A 102 -9.26 1.00 -5.73
N LEU A 103 -10.19 1.94 -5.51
CA LEU A 103 -11.16 1.91 -4.42
C LEU A 103 -12.53 1.36 -4.86
N ARG A 104 -12.73 1.20 -6.18
CA ARG A 104 -13.99 0.80 -6.81
C ARG A 104 -13.76 -0.48 -7.61
N PRO A 105 -13.53 -1.64 -6.96
CA PRO A 105 -13.34 -2.90 -7.68
C PRO A 105 -14.60 -3.31 -8.46
N GLU A 106 -15.77 -2.84 -8.06
CA GLU A 106 -17.04 -3.10 -8.74
C GLU A 106 -17.15 -2.45 -10.12
N THR A 107 -16.39 -1.40 -10.42
CA THR A 107 -16.38 -0.80 -11.76
C THR A 107 -15.52 -1.57 -12.75
N MET A 108 -14.90 -2.67 -12.28
CA MET A 108 -14.05 -3.51 -13.10
C MET A 108 -14.84 -4.55 -13.91
N TYR A 109 -16.17 -4.44 -14.08
CA TYR A 109 -16.93 -5.27 -15.04
C TYR A 109 -16.92 -4.73 -16.48
N ASP A 110 -16.62 -3.45 -16.68
CA ASP A 110 -16.45 -2.85 -18.02
C ASP A 110 -15.21 -1.93 -18.12
N PRO A 111 -14.07 -2.30 -17.51
CA PRO A 111 -12.85 -1.58 -17.76
C PRO A 111 -12.47 -1.91 -19.20
N THR A 112 -11.75 -1.06 -19.91
CA THR A 112 -11.17 -1.53 -21.17
C THR A 112 -10.17 -2.68 -20.91
N ASN A 113 -9.80 -2.96 -19.64
CA ASN A 113 -8.48 -3.30 -19.13
C ASN A 113 -8.55 -4.10 -17.75
N CYS A 114 -7.64 -5.00 -17.29
CA CYS A 114 -7.48 -5.49 -15.84
C CYS A 114 -8.22 -6.73 -15.16
N TRP A 115 -7.57 -7.73 -14.45
CA TRP A 115 -8.03 -9.09 -13.86
C TRP A 115 -7.15 -9.44 -12.61
N LEU A 116 -7.53 -10.54 -11.95
CA LEU A 116 -7.07 -11.14 -10.71
C LEU A 116 -6.88 -12.68 -10.81
N HIS A 117 -5.98 -13.27 -10.00
CA HIS A 117 -6.00 -14.67 -9.52
C HIS A 117 -5.34 -14.76 -8.11
N PRO A 118 -5.80 -15.65 -7.20
CA PRO A 118 -5.24 -15.80 -5.86
C PRO A 118 -4.27 -17.00 -5.76
N THR A 119 -2.96 -16.72 -5.80
CA THR A 119 -1.91 -17.60 -5.23
C THR A 119 -0.62 -16.78 -5.12
N ARG A 120 0.34 -17.23 -4.30
CA ARG A 120 1.64 -16.56 -4.08
C ARG A 120 2.26 -16.16 -5.43
N ASP A 121 2.36 -14.85 -5.67
CA ASP A 121 2.93 -14.31 -6.90
C ASP A 121 4.43 -14.53 -6.94
N HIS A 122 4.93 -15.26 -7.94
CA HIS A 122 6.33 -15.17 -8.35
C HIS A 122 6.53 -14.27 -9.58
N GLY A 123 5.53 -13.43 -9.90
CA GLY A 123 5.57 -12.45 -10.99
C GLY A 123 6.33 -11.16 -10.65
N ILE A 124 6.74 -10.43 -11.69
CA ILE A 124 7.42 -9.13 -11.54
C ILE A 124 6.36 -8.03 -11.48
N PHE A 125 6.41 -7.18 -10.44
CA PHE A 125 5.51 -6.03 -10.31
C PHE A 125 6.19 -4.74 -10.75
N ILE A 126 5.52 -4.01 -11.63
CA ILE A 126 5.87 -2.64 -12.01
C ILE A 126 4.94 -1.69 -11.23
N CYS A 127 5.54 -0.91 -10.34
CA CYS A 127 4.86 0.11 -9.52
C CYS A 127 5.89 1.13 -9.03
N THR A 128 5.42 2.21 -8.38
CA THR A 128 6.33 3.20 -7.79
C THR A 128 7.15 2.64 -6.62
N ARG A 129 8.31 3.26 -6.37
CA ARG A 129 9.18 2.88 -5.24
C ARG A 129 8.48 3.02 -3.88
N ARG A 130 7.56 3.97 -3.73
CA ARG A 130 6.73 4.13 -2.52
C ARG A 130 5.80 2.93 -2.33
N ALA A 131 5.15 2.49 -3.41
CA ALA A 131 4.22 1.37 -3.37
C ALA A 131 4.92 0.06 -3.01
N VAL A 132 6.02 -0.30 -3.69
CA VAL A 132 6.77 -1.53 -3.38
C VAL A 132 7.31 -1.54 -1.96
N ARG A 133 7.73 -0.37 -1.43
CA ARG A 133 8.11 -0.24 -0.02
C ARG A 133 6.94 -0.62 0.89
N ASN A 134 5.75 -0.05 0.67
CA ASN A 134 4.56 -0.38 1.48
C ASN A 134 4.19 -1.88 1.36
N LEU A 135 4.22 -2.43 0.15
CA LEU A 135 3.95 -3.85 -0.12
C LEU A 135 4.93 -4.78 0.60
N SER A 136 6.21 -4.43 0.67
CA SER A 136 7.21 -5.23 1.39
C SER A 136 6.93 -5.35 2.90
N HIS A 137 6.28 -4.35 3.50
CA HIS A 137 5.85 -4.40 4.90
C HIS A 137 4.53 -5.18 5.10
N GLN A 138 3.87 -5.57 4.01
CA GLN A 138 2.61 -6.32 3.98
C GLN A 138 2.80 -7.76 3.46
N ASP A 139 4.05 -8.24 3.40
CA ASP A 139 4.41 -9.61 3.00
C ASP A 139 4.10 -9.98 1.53
N PHE A 140 4.08 -8.98 0.65
CA PHE A 140 4.03 -9.20 -0.80
C PHE A 140 5.41 -9.56 -1.39
N THR A 141 6.47 -9.49 -0.60
CA THR A 141 7.85 -9.81 -1.01
C THR A 141 8.34 -11.08 -0.34
N ASN A 142 9.28 -11.79 -0.98
CA ASN A 142 9.86 -13.03 -0.46
C ASN A 142 10.44 -12.88 0.95
N GLU A 143 11.09 -11.74 1.22
CA GLU A 143 11.59 -11.37 2.54
C GLU A 143 10.78 -10.20 3.10
N HIS A 144 10.34 -10.32 4.36
CA HIS A 144 9.59 -9.27 5.03
C HIS A 144 10.41 -7.98 5.10
N ARG A 145 9.81 -6.85 4.69
CA ARG A 145 10.40 -5.49 4.70
C ARG A 145 11.56 -5.26 3.74
N LYS A 146 11.80 -6.21 2.84
CA LYS A 146 12.84 -6.09 1.81
C LYS A 146 12.24 -6.29 0.45
N PHE A 147 12.66 -5.45 -0.49
CA PHE A 147 12.31 -5.58 -1.89
C PHE A 147 13.58 -5.41 -2.72
N ARG A 148 13.59 -6.07 -3.90
CA ARG A 148 14.67 -5.95 -4.87
C ARG A 148 14.12 -5.20 -6.07
N VAL A 149 14.78 -4.10 -6.43
CA VAL A 149 14.49 -3.38 -7.67
C VAL A 149 15.20 -4.12 -8.80
N LEU A 150 14.45 -4.53 -9.83
CA LEU A 150 14.98 -5.23 -11.00
C LEU A 150 15.39 -4.25 -12.09
N ALA A 151 14.54 -3.26 -12.35
CA ALA A 151 14.76 -2.21 -13.33
C ALA A 151 14.02 -0.93 -12.92
N GLU A 152 14.46 0.20 -13.47
CA GLU A 152 13.79 1.49 -13.35
C GLU A 152 13.35 1.96 -14.74
N PHE A 153 12.17 2.56 -14.79
CA PHE A 153 11.50 3.01 -16.00
C PHE A 153 11.01 4.44 -15.84
N LEU A 154 11.13 5.24 -16.90
CA LEU A 154 10.26 6.39 -17.09
C LEU A 154 8.86 5.90 -17.50
N GLY A 155 7.80 6.59 -17.08
CA GLY A 155 6.43 6.25 -17.49
C GLY A 155 6.27 6.18 -19.02
N SER A 156 6.99 7.04 -19.76
CA SER A 156 6.97 7.05 -21.22
C SER A 156 7.57 5.82 -21.89
N GLU A 157 8.43 5.08 -21.18
CA GLU A 157 8.97 3.81 -21.69
C GLU A 157 7.93 2.68 -21.66
N LEU A 158 6.81 2.89 -20.96
CA LEU A 158 5.77 1.90 -20.75
C LEU A 158 4.51 2.19 -21.59
N PHE A 159 4.46 3.32 -22.31
CA PHE A 159 3.33 3.66 -23.17
C PHE A 159 3.19 2.65 -24.31
N ASP A 160 1.95 2.49 -24.79
CA ASP A 160 1.57 1.58 -25.88
C ASP A 160 1.84 0.10 -25.62
N LEU A 161 2.26 -0.28 -24.41
CA LEU A 161 2.42 -1.67 -24.05
C LEU A 161 1.05 -2.37 -24.05
N PRO A 162 0.90 -3.49 -24.78
CA PRO A 162 -0.30 -4.28 -24.74
C PRO A 162 -0.34 -5.10 -23.45
N LEU A 163 -1.48 -4.98 -22.80
CA LEU A 163 -1.82 -5.61 -21.56
C LEU A 163 -3.00 -6.54 -21.81
N ASP A 164 -3.02 -7.66 -21.12
CA ASP A 164 -4.18 -8.52 -21.15
C ASP A 164 -5.34 -7.76 -20.49
N ALA A 165 -6.40 -7.58 -21.28
CA ALA A 165 -7.62 -6.96 -20.83
C ALA A 165 -8.44 -8.08 -20.24
N LEU A 166 -8.80 -7.81 -19.02
CA LEU A 166 -8.89 -8.90 -18.11
C LEU A 166 -10.43 -8.96 -17.84
N LEU A 167 -11.07 -8.38 -16.82
CA LEU A 167 -12.55 -8.37 -16.66
C LEU A 167 -13.34 -7.55 -17.71
N SER A 168 -12.68 -7.19 -18.80
CA SER A 168 -13.13 -6.33 -19.89
C SER A 168 -13.84 -7.10 -21.01
N SER A 169 -14.66 -6.39 -21.78
CA SER A 169 -15.16 -6.85 -23.08
C SER A 169 -14.06 -6.88 -24.17
N TYR A 170 -13.02 -6.07 -24.02
CA TYR A 170 -11.82 -6.09 -24.85
C TYR A 170 -10.87 -7.21 -24.39
N LYS A 171 -10.11 -7.79 -25.31
CA LYS A 171 -9.08 -8.82 -25.00
C LYS A 171 -7.70 -8.24 -24.70
N THR A 172 -7.41 -7.09 -25.30
CA THR A 172 -6.13 -6.38 -25.14
C THR A 172 -6.41 -4.90 -24.91
N ILE A 173 -5.59 -4.30 -24.06
CA ILE A 173 -5.56 -2.87 -23.75
C ILE A 173 -4.16 -2.32 -23.74
N TYR A 174 -4.07 -1.00 -23.79
CA TYR A 174 -2.82 -0.30 -23.92
C TYR A 174 -2.59 0.63 -22.73
N VAL A 175 -1.32 0.85 -22.42
CA VAL A 175 -0.89 1.86 -21.47
C VAL A 175 -0.94 3.23 -22.16
N LEU A 176 -1.80 4.11 -21.67
CA LEU A 176 -1.95 5.47 -22.20
C LEU A 176 -1.43 6.52 -21.20
N PRO A 177 -0.93 7.67 -21.68
CA PRO A 177 -0.46 8.74 -20.80
C PRO A 177 -1.63 9.46 -20.13
N MET A 178 -1.46 9.81 -18.85
CA MET A 178 -2.38 10.66 -18.10
C MET A 178 -1.57 11.61 -17.21
N LEU A 179 -1.66 12.92 -17.49
CA LEU A 179 -0.81 13.94 -16.85
C LEU A 179 -1.23 14.30 -15.42
N THR A 180 -2.43 13.92 -15.01
CA THR A 180 -3.04 14.31 -13.73
C THR A 180 -2.84 13.30 -12.60
N ILE A 181 -2.13 12.19 -12.87
CA ILE A 181 -1.87 11.15 -11.86
C ILE A 181 -0.94 11.68 -10.77
N LYS A 182 -1.36 11.50 -9.51
CA LYS A 182 -0.54 11.86 -8.36
C LYS A 182 0.30 10.68 -7.90
N GLU A 183 1.62 10.86 -7.86
CA GLU A 183 2.58 9.82 -7.43
C GLU A 183 2.48 9.47 -5.93
N ASP A 184 1.83 10.32 -5.13
CA ASP A 184 1.70 10.16 -3.68
C ASP A 184 0.59 9.17 -3.26
N LYS A 185 -0.22 8.70 -4.21
CA LYS A 185 -1.36 7.80 -3.96
C LYS A 185 -1.27 6.52 -4.78
N GLY A 186 -1.74 5.42 -4.18
CA GLY A 186 -1.80 4.12 -4.82
C GLY A 186 -0.42 3.61 -5.26
N THR A 187 -0.37 3.09 -6.48
CA THR A 187 0.82 2.45 -7.08
C THR A 187 1.50 3.28 -8.17
N GLY A 188 0.92 4.44 -8.53
CA GLY A 188 1.29 5.21 -9.73
C GLY A 188 0.75 4.63 -11.03
N VAL A 189 -0.02 3.54 -10.98
CA VAL A 189 -0.74 2.96 -12.11
C VAL A 189 -2.24 3.02 -11.79
N VAL A 190 -3.03 3.48 -12.75
CA VAL A 190 -4.49 3.64 -12.62
C VAL A 190 -5.16 2.86 -13.76
N THR A 191 -6.30 2.24 -13.47
CA THR A 191 -7.17 1.61 -14.47
C THR A 191 -8.12 2.65 -15.06
N SER A 192 -8.28 2.67 -16.39
CA SER A 192 -9.22 3.57 -17.07
C SER A 192 -10.60 2.94 -17.20
N VAL A 193 -11.59 3.56 -16.60
CA VAL A 193 -13.02 3.19 -16.67
C VAL A 193 -13.84 4.44 -17.03
N PRO A 194 -13.81 4.87 -18.31
CA PRO A 194 -14.39 6.14 -18.75
C PRO A 194 -15.93 6.21 -18.62
N SER A 195 -16.61 5.07 -18.44
CA SER A 195 -18.05 5.04 -18.15
C SER A 195 -18.41 5.61 -16.77
N ASP A 196 -17.50 5.47 -15.79
CA ASP A 196 -17.77 5.68 -14.37
C ASP A 196 -16.78 6.64 -13.68
N SER A 197 -15.77 7.12 -14.40
CA SER A 197 -14.74 8.05 -13.94
C SER A 197 -14.63 9.23 -14.91
N ALA A 198 -14.90 10.45 -14.39
CA ALA A 198 -14.84 11.67 -15.19
C ALA A 198 -13.42 12.00 -15.67
N ASP A 199 -12.42 11.74 -14.82
CA ASP A 199 -11.01 11.98 -15.17
C ASP A 199 -10.57 11.05 -16.31
N ASP A 200 -11.03 9.80 -16.30
CA ASP A 200 -10.69 8.82 -17.33
C ASP A 200 -11.37 9.16 -18.66
N TYR A 201 -12.63 9.60 -18.62
CA TYR A 201 -13.34 10.05 -19.82
C TYR A 201 -12.68 11.29 -20.45
N ALA A 202 -12.30 12.27 -19.63
CA ALA A 202 -11.63 13.47 -20.10
C ALA A 202 -10.27 13.13 -20.72
N ALA A 203 -9.45 12.34 -20.03
CA ALA A 203 -8.14 11.92 -20.53
C ALA A 203 -8.24 11.09 -21.83
N LEU A 204 -9.26 10.24 -21.97
CA LEU A 204 -9.49 9.48 -23.19
C LEU A 204 -9.90 10.36 -24.37
N PHE A 205 -10.65 11.44 -24.13
CA PHE A 205 -11.10 12.36 -25.17
C PHE A 205 -10.02 13.37 -25.58
N ASP A 206 -9.08 13.68 -24.67
CA ASP A 206 -7.94 14.56 -24.94
C ASP A 206 -6.85 13.89 -25.82
N LEU A 207 -6.87 12.55 -25.92
CA LEU A 207 -5.98 11.74 -26.76
C LEU A 207 -6.45 11.66 -28.22
#